data_AF-A0A4S4A3F7-F1
#
_entry.id   AF-A0A4S4A3F7-F1
#
_cell.length_a   1.000
_cell.length_b   1.000
_cell.length_c   1.000
_cell.angle_alpha   90.00
_cell.angle_beta   90.00
_cell.angle_gamma   90.00
#
_symmetry.space_group_name_H-M   'P 1'
#
loop_
_entity.id
_entity.type
_entity.pdbx_description
1 polymer ?
#
loop_
_entity_poly.entity_id
_entity_poly.type
_entity_poly.pdbx_seq_one_letter_code
_entity_poly.pdbx_strand_id
1 'polypeptide(L)'
;MKHYLRLTGLILFFVFSCNTKENGQSEPKTATNVTDSIKKETATITSKEEKSILDTSFIDKEGKEIEAYPIFECSGTLVENDLETDRYAVAIFSKNIEQCWNGKSKVVLEQFLDAPETQNRPYVIVDEINGTGKNKKRRFSMVYLNLPDNGEYDERESYVADYEENGKPVITKVYRIWKIDTREGKFKEVLKPQKLTFNNPDYME
;
A
#
# COMPACT_ATOMS: atom_id res chain seq x y z
N MET A 1 12.71 14.62 -54.37
CA MET A 1 11.70 13.54 -54.41
C MET A 1 11.41 13.19 -52.95
N LYS A 2 10.36 13.73 -52.30
CA LYS A 2 9.01 13.13 -52.12
C LYS A 2 9.10 11.61 -51.92
N HIS A 3 8.78 11.05 -50.75
CA HIS A 3 7.44 11.02 -50.16
C HIS A 3 7.44 11.03 -48.62
N TYR A 4 6.54 11.86 -48.06
CA TYR A 4 5.99 11.72 -46.72
C TYR A 4 4.85 10.70 -46.76
N LEU A 5 4.79 9.78 -45.80
CA LEU A 5 3.57 9.01 -45.52
C LEU A 5 3.06 9.43 -44.13
N ARG A 6 2.05 10.30 -44.12
CA ARG A 6 1.24 10.63 -42.95
C ARG A 6 0.23 9.50 -42.76
N LEU A 7 0.31 8.78 -41.64
CA LEU A 7 -0.78 7.93 -41.19
C LEU A 7 -1.63 8.73 -40.20
N THR A 8 -2.74 9.27 -40.70
CA THR A 8 -3.82 9.84 -39.90
C THR A 8 -4.69 8.69 -39.38
N GLY A 9 -4.57 8.38 -38.09
CA GLY A 9 -5.44 7.45 -37.38
C GLY A 9 -6.59 8.18 -36.71
N LEU A 10 -7.80 7.88 -37.19
CA LEU A 10 -9.08 8.48 -36.83
C LEU A 10 -9.46 8.19 -35.36
N ILE A 11 -9.91 9.24 -34.66
CA ILE A 11 -10.54 9.17 -33.33
C ILE A 11 -11.98 8.68 -33.50
N LEU A 12 -12.37 7.63 -32.79
CA LEU A 12 -13.77 7.20 -32.64
C LEU A 12 -14.15 7.24 -31.15
N PHE A 13 -14.81 8.33 -30.76
CA PHE A 13 -15.55 8.43 -29.50
C PHE A 13 -16.84 7.62 -29.62
N PHE A 14 -16.94 6.51 -28.90
CA PHE A 14 -18.23 5.88 -28.62
C PHE A 14 -18.80 6.50 -27.33
N VAL A 15 -19.71 7.45 -27.52
CA VAL A 15 -20.57 8.00 -26.46
C VAL A 15 -21.76 7.04 -26.32
N PHE A 16 -21.74 6.17 -25.31
CA PHE A 16 -22.95 5.43 -24.91
C PHE A 16 -23.74 6.32 -23.94
N SER A 17 -24.74 7.02 -24.48
CA SER A 17 -25.76 7.72 -23.70
C SER A 17 -26.65 6.73 -22.96
N CYS A 18 -26.85 7.00 -21.66
CA CYS A 18 -27.94 6.48 -20.85
C CYS A 18 -29.30 6.71 -21.51
N ASN A 19 -30.10 5.66 -21.66
CA ASN A 19 -31.54 5.76 -21.89
C ASN A 19 -32.27 5.49 -20.57
N THR A 20 -32.47 6.54 -19.77
CA THR A 20 -33.50 6.56 -18.72
C THR A 20 -34.85 6.82 -19.37
N LYS A 21 -35.78 5.86 -19.27
CA LYS A 21 -37.18 6.07 -19.60
C LYS A 21 -37.85 6.81 -18.44
N GLU A 22 -38.07 8.10 -18.64
CA GLU A 22 -39.08 8.89 -17.93
C GLU A 22 -40.47 8.39 -18.33
N ASN A 23 -41.31 8.11 -17.34
CA ASN A 23 -42.76 8.12 -17.50
C ASN A 23 -43.31 8.95 -16.34
N GLY A 24 -43.27 10.27 -16.51
CA GLY A 24 -43.84 11.25 -15.58
C GLY A 24 -45.28 11.55 -15.95
N GLN A 25 -46.21 11.12 -15.11
CA GLN A 25 -47.64 11.40 -15.18
C GLN A 25 -47.97 12.61 -14.29
N SER A 26 -48.54 13.64 -14.93
CA SER A 26 -49.41 14.73 -14.46
C SER A 26 -49.34 15.20 -12.98
N GLU A 27 -49.08 16.49 -12.86
CA GLU A 27 -49.14 17.41 -11.70
C GLU A 27 -50.61 17.69 -11.21
N PRO A 28 -50.85 18.51 -10.17
CA PRO A 28 -50.96 18.13 -8.76
C PRO A 28 -52.36 18.38 -8.16
N LYS A 29 -52.68 17.76 -7.02
CA LYS A 29 -53.75 18.25 -6.13
C LYS A 29 -53.36 18.16 -4.66
N THR A 30 -53.31 19.34 -4.05
CA THR A 30 -53.11 19.66 -2.65
C THR A 30 -54.19 19.04 -1.75
N ALA A 31 -53.79 18.47 -0.62
CA ALA A 31 -54.60 18.43 0.60
C ALA A 31 -53.69 18.34 1.84
N THR A 32 -53.82 19.35 2.69
CA THR A 32 -53.21 19.51 4.02
C THR A 32 -53.85 18.59 5.05
N ASN A 33 -53.10 18.30 6.14
CA ASN A 33 -53.49 17.87 7.51
C ASN A 33 -52.90 16.49 7.87
N VAL A 34 -52.43 16.17 9.08
CA VAL A 34 -52.32 16.83 10.40
C VAL A 34 -51.40 15.91 11.25
N THR A 35 -50.67 16.51 12.20
CA THR A 35 -49.96 15.98 13.38
C THR A 35 -49.73 14.46 13.57
N ASP A 36 -48.49 14.09 13.91
CA ASP A 36 -48.08 13.68 15.27
C ASP A 36 -46.94 12.65 15.30
N SER A 37 -45.93 13.01 16.09
CA SER A 37 -45.03 12.15 16.86
C SER A 37 -44.59 10.79 16.30
N ILE A 38 -43.36 10.73 15.80
CA ILE A 38 -42.50 9.55 16.02
C ILE A 38 -41.14 10.04 16.51
N LYS A 39 -40.91 9.91 17.82
CA LYS A 39 -39.58 9.92 18.42
C LYS A 39 -38.77 8.83 17.72
N LYS A 40 -37.89 9.22 16.81
CA LYS A 40 -36.90 8.33 16.21
C LYS A 40 -35.79 8.14 17.25
N GLU A 41 -36.00 7.15 18.11
CA GLU A 41 -34.95 6.60 18.95
C GLU A 41 -33.84 6.12 18.01
N THR A 42 -32.78 6.92 17.93
CA THR A 42 -31.64 6.62 17.07
C THR A 42 -30.85 5.57 17.82
N ALA A 43 -31.15 4.31 17.54
CA ALA A 43 -30.31 3.19 17.95
C ALA A 43 -28.93 3.41 17.35
N THR A 44 -27.99 3.86 18.18
CA THR A 44 -26.58 3.91 17.86
C THR A 44 -26.12 2.47 17.67
N ILE A 45 -26.16 1.98 16.43
CA ILE A 45 -25.52 0.73 16.05
C ILE A 45 -24.03 0.99 16.17
N THR A 46 -23.47 0.68 17.34
CA THR A 46 -22.02 0.56 17.52
C THR A 46 -21.59 -0.63 16.67
N SER A 47 -21.21 -0.38 15.41
CA SER A 47 -20.64 -1.42 14.55
C SER A 47 -19.37 -1.92 15.24
N LYS A 48 -19.41 -3.16 15.74
CA LYS A 48 -18.20 -3.88 16.15
C LYS A 48 -17.29 -3.91 14.93
N GLU A 49 -16.19 -3.17 14.99
CA GLU A 49 -15.20 -3.15 13.92
C GLU A 49 -14.67 -4.58 13.76
N GLU A 50 -14.95 -5.19 12.61
CA GLU A 50 -14.53 -6.55 12.31
C GLU A 50 -13.00 -6.55 12.22
N LYS A 51 -12.35 -7.36 13.08
CA LYS A 51 -10.88 -7.41 13.16
C LYS A 51 -10.31 -7.76 11.78
N SER A 52 -9.44 -6.91 11.25
CA SER A 52 -8.82 -7.13 9.95
C SER A 52 -7.89 -8.32 10.02
N ILE A 53 -7.77 -9.09 8.94
CA ILE A 53 -6.78 -10.17 8.85
C ILE A 53 -5.35 -9.63 9.04
N LEU A 54 -5.12 -8.39 8.61
CA LEU A 54 -3.85 -7.69 8.78
C LEU A 54 -3.56 -7.34 10.25
N ASP A 55 -4.54 -7.41 11.16
CA ASP A 55 -4.34 -7.25 12.61
C ASP A 55 -3.85 -8.55 13.27
N THR A 56 -3.70 -9.63 12.50
CA THR A 56 -3.08 -10.88 12.95
C THR A 56 -1.57 -10.75 12.81
N SER A 57 -0.81 -11.27 13.78
CA SER A 57 0.65 -11.36 13.67
C SER A 57 1.03 -12.42 12.63
N PHE A 58 1.95 -12.06 11.75
CA PHE A 58 2.54 -12.96 10.78
C PHE A 58 3.94 -13.44 11.18
N ILE A 59 4.52 -12.91 12.26
CA ILE A 59 5.81 -13.38 12.80
C ILE A 59 5.77 -14.89 13.05
N ASP A 60 6.89 -15.55 12.73
CA ASP A 60 7.14 -17.00 12.79
C ASP A 60 6.35 -17.85 11.80
N LYS A 61 5.51 -17.24 10.94
CA LYS A 61 4.80 -17.98 9.90
C LYS A 61 5.69 -18.24 8.70
N GLU A 62 5.59 -19.46 8.16
CA GLU A 62 6.22 -19.80 6.90
C GLU A 62 5.39 -19.32 5.70
N GLY A 63 6.04 -19.13 4.54
CA GLY A 63 5.36 -18.66 3.32
C GLY A 63 4.11 -19.47 2.93
N LYS A 64 4.11 -20.80 3.14
CA LYS A 64 2.92 -21.65 2.88
C LYS A 64 1.75 -21.33 3.79
N GLU A 65 2.00 -20.91 5.02
CA GLU A 65 0.95 -20.45 5.94
C GLU A 65 0.42 -19.07 5.51
N ILE A 66 1.30 -18.20 5.00
CA ILE A 66 0.95 -16.88 4.50
C ILE A 66 0.06 -16.97 3.25
N GLU A 67 0.38 -17.87 2.32
CA GLU A 67 -0.41 -18.17 1.12
C GLU A 67 -1.84 -18.64 1.42
N ALA A 68 -2.08 -19.20 2.61
CA ALA A 68 -3.42 -19.64 3.03
C ALA A 68 -4.34 -18.48 3.44
N TYR A 69 -3.80 -17.29 3.70
CA TYR A 69 -4.59 -16.12 4.06
C TYR A 69 -5.19 -15.44 2.81
N PRO A 70 -6.42 -14.88 2.89
CA PRO A 70 -7.02 -14.12 1.80
C PRO A 70 -6.44 -12.69 1.74
N ILE A 71 -5.15 -12.60 1.42
CA ILE A 71 -4.38 -11.36 1.31
C ILE A 71 -3.79 -11.22 -0.10
N PHE A 72 -3.37 -10.01 -0.43
CA PHE A 72 -2.79 -9.61 -1.70
C PHE A 72 -1.44 -8.95 -1.44
N GLU A 73 -0.42 -9.39 -2.17
CA GLU A 73 0.90 -8.77 -2.14
C GLU A 73 0.92 -7.50 -3.01
N CYS A 74 1.09 -6.36 -2.36
CA CYS A 74 1.19 -5.06 -3.03
C CYS A 74 2.57 -4.85 -3.69
N SER A 75 3.61 -5.40 -3.08
CA SER A 75 5.01 -5.24 -3.49
C SER A 75 5.88 -6.21 -2.70
N GLY A 76 6.92 -6.75 -3.34
CA GLY A 76 8.01 -7.50 -2.74
C GLY A 76 9.34 -6.98 -3.26
N THR A 77 10.34 -6.86 -2.39
CA THR A 77 11.69 -6.41 -2.80
C THR A 77 12.76 -7.11 -1.98
N LEU A 78 13.77 -7.65 -2.66
CA LEU A 78 14.93 -8.24 -1.99
C LEU A 78 15.73 -7.15 -1.28
N VAL A 79 16.14 -7.44 -0.05
CA VAL A 79 17.04 -6.56 0.70
C VAL A 79 18.47 -6.88 0.22
N GLU A 80 19.12 -5.90 -0.38
CA GLU A 80 20.53 -6.02 -0.73
C GLU A 80 21.36 -6.08 0.56
N ASN A 81 22.15 -7.13 0.71
CA ASN A 81 23.10 -7.30 1.80
C ASN A 81 24.40 -7.91 1.27
N ASP A 82 25.53 -7.55 1.87
CA ASP A 82 26.84 -8.08 1.47
C ASP A 82 27.06 -9.54 1.93
N LEU A 83 26.21 -10.03 2.83
CA LEU A 83 26.31 -11.37 3.38
C LEU A 83 25.48 -12.34 2.53
N GLU A 84 26.15 -13.15 1.72
CA GLU A 84 25.51 -14.13 0.82
C GLU A 84 24.70 -15.22 1.55
N THR A 85 24.87 -15.37 2.86
CA THR A 85 24.31 -16.48 3.65
C THR A 85 22.84 -16.29 4.02
N ASP A 86 22.44 -15.08 4.40
CA ASP A 86 21.06 -14.80 4.81
C ASP A 86 20.41 -13.84 3.82
N ARG A 87 19.46 -14.34 3.03
CA ARG A 87 18.70 -13.49 2.11
C ARG A 87 17.43 -13.02 2.79
N TYR A 88 17.16 -11.74 2.68
CA TYR A 88 15.93 -11.13 3.18
C TYR A 88 15.13 -10.50 2.06
N ALA A 89 13.81 -10.42 2.24
CA ALA A 89 12.94 -9.59 1.44
C ALA A 89 11.99 -8.78 2.32
N VAL A 90 11.56 -7.64 1.80
CA VAL A 90 10.44 -6.89 2.35
C VAL A 90 9.23 -7.15 1.46
N ALA A 91 8.16 -7.66 2.04
CA ALA A 91 6.87 -7.78 1.38
C ALA A 91 5.82 -6.87 2.02
N ILE A 92 4.90 -6.35 1.22
CA ILE A 92 3.82 -5.49 1.65
C ILE A 92 2.50 -6.19 1.32
N PHE A 93 1.78 -6.62 2.34
CA PHE A 93 0.50 -7.30 2.18
C PHE A 93 -0.67 -6.38 2.48
N SER A 94 -1.78 -6.60 1.78
CA SER A 94 -3.07 -5.97 2.03
C SER A 94 -4.20 -6.97 1.84
N LYS A 95 -5.46 -6.59 2.13
CA LYS A 95 -6.61 -7.47 1.84
C LYS A 95 -6.87 -7.60 0.34
N ASN A 96 -6.59 -6.56 -0.43
CA ASN A 96 -6.78 -6.49 -1.88
C ASN A 96 -6.03 -5.30 -2.48
N ILE A 97 -6.01 -5.22 -3.80
CA ILE A 97 -5.35 -4.12 -4.54
C ILE A 97 -5.88 -2.73 -4.16
N GLU A 98 -7.17 -2.57 -3.91
CA GLU A 98 -7.75 -1.28 -3.51
C GLU A 98 -7.16 -0.80 -2.18
N GLN A 99 -7.00 -1.71 -1.21
CA GLN A 99 -6.40 -1.39 0.08
C GLN A 99 -4.90 -1.11 0.00
N CYS A 100 -4.16 -1.72 -0.94
CA CYS A 100 -2.79 -1.32 -1.26
C CYS A 100 -2.70 0.17 -1.61
N TRP A 101 -3.53 0.62 -2.56
CA TRP A 101 -3.56 2.01 -3.00
C TRP A 101 -4.06 2.99 -1.93
N ASN A 102 -4.83 2.49 -0.97
CA ASN A 102 -5.36 3.28 0.13
C ASN A 102 -4.51 3.24 1.41
N GLY A 103 -3.34 2.62 1.39
CA GLY A 103 -2.39 2.62 2.50
C GLY A 103 -2.80 1.78 3.72
N LYS A 104 -3.69 0.80 3.51
CA LYS A 104 -4.05 -0.21 4.51
C LYS A 104 -3.25 -1.46 4.22
N SER A 105 -2.05 -1.57 4.79
CA SER A 105 -1.13 -2.67 4.51
C SER A 105 -0.33 -3.05 5.74
N LYS A 106 0.17 -4.28 5.75
CA LYS A 106 1.19 -4.76 6.67
C LYS A 106 2.48 -4.92 5.89
N VAL A 107 3.59 -4.43 6.43
CA VAL A 107 4.93 -4.67 5.89
C VAL A 107 5.54 -5.81 6.69
N VAL A 108 6.19 -6.78 6.05
CA VAL A 108 6.85 -7.90 6.71
C VAL A 108 8.29 -8.02 6.23
N LEU A 109 9.15 -8.57 7.10
CA LEU A 109 10.50 -8.96 6.77
C LEU A 109 10.55 -10.49 6.65
N GLU A 110 10.85 -10.96 5.45
CA GLU A 110 10.96 -12.37 5.11
C GLU A 110 12.42 -12.79 5.16
N GLN A 111 12.74 -13.82 5.94
CA GLN A 111 14.05 -14.49 5.92
C GLN A 111 13.91 -15.75 5.07
N PHE A 112 14.68 -15.85 3.98
CA PHE A 112 14.71 -17.07 3.17
C PHE A 112 15.46 -18.16 3.92
N LEU A 113 14.83 -19.33 4.02
CA LEU A 113 15.44 -20.52 4.59
C LEU A 113 16.35 -21.16 3.55
N ASP A 114 17.45 -21.77 4.01
CA ASP A 114 18.36 -22.52 3.15
C ASP A 114 17.61 -23.63 2.42
N ALA A 115 17.49 -23.49 1.10
CA ALA A 115 16.91 -24.49 0.24
C ALA A 115 17.78 -24.68 -1.01
N PRO A 116 17.87 -25.91 -1.55
CA PRO A 116 18.48 -26.14 -2.85
C PRO A 116 17.76 -25.27 -3.89
N GLU A 117 18.54 -24.70 -4.81
CA GLU A 117 18.12 -23.76 -5.86
C GLU A 117 16.79 -24.15 -6.50
N THR A 118 15.71 -23.57 -6.00
CA THR A 118 14.36 -23.69 -6.54
C THR A 118 13.76 -22.30 -6.59
N GLN A 119 12.84 -22.09 -7.54
CA GLN A 119 12.22 -20.78 -7.77
C GLN A 119 11.31 -20.33 -6.61
N ASN A 120 10.87 -21.25 -5.75
CA ASN A 120 10.07 -20.95 -4.55
C ASN A 120 10.87 -21.31 -3.29
N ARG A 121 11.83 -20.45 -2.93
CA ARG A 121 12.55 -20.64 -1.68
C ARG A 121 11.58 -20.46 -0.50
N PRO A 122 11.52 -21.43 0.43
CA PRO A 122 10.76 -21.26 1.65
C PRO A 122 11.32 -20.07 2.44
N TYR A 123 10.44 -19.35 3.11
CA TYR A 123 10.79 -18.22 3.97
C TYR A 123 9.95 -18.26 5.25
N VAL A 124 10.46 -17.58 6.26
CA VAL A 124 9.76 -17.29 7.52
C VAL A 124 9.69 -15.78 7.73
N ILE A 125 8.57 -15.29 8.26
CA ILE A 125 8.47 -13.87 8.64
C ILE A 125 9.11 -13.66 10.00
N VAL A 126 10.11 -12.79 10.07
CA VAL A 126 10.89 -12.51 11.28
C VAL A 126 10.48 -11.21 11.98
N ASP A 127 9.87 -10.28 11.24
CA ASP A 127 9.37 -9.03 11.80
C ASP A 127 8.23 -8.44 10.96
N GLU A 128 7.45 -7.53 11.54
CA GLU A 128 6.34 -6.87 10.86
C GLU A 128 6.09 -5.42 11.33
N ILE A 129 5.63 -4.58 10.40
CA ILE A 129 5.12 -3.24 10.66
C ILE A 129 3.65 -3.20 10.29
N ASN A 130 2.81 -2.85 11.27
CA ASN A 130 1.38 -2.65 11.05
C ASN A 130 1.11 -1.23 10.53
N GLY A 131 0.74 -1.13 9.26
CA GLY A 131 0.44 0.13 8.59
C GLY A 131 -1.01 0.57 8.77
N THR A 132 -1.27 1.39 9.80
CA THR A 132 -2.60 2.02 9.99
C THR A 132 -2.60 3.46 9.48
N GLY A 133 -2.80 3.61 8.17
CA GLY A 133 -3.01 4.92 7.58
C GLY A 133 -4.42 5.46 7.83
N LYS A 134 -4.55 6.65 8.46
CA LYS A 134 -5.83 7.39 8.49
C LYS A 134 -6.23 7.97 7.12
N ASN A 135 -5.28 8.02 6.18
CA ASN A 135 -5.40 8.70 4.90
C ASN A 135 -5.49 7.64 3.78
N LYS A 136 -6.41 7.82 2.84
CA LYS A 136 -6.68 6.89 1.71
C LYS A 136 -5.62 6.96 0.61
N LYS A 137 -4.34 6.81 0.95
CA LYS A 137 -3.24 6.85 -0.02
C LYS A 137 -2.17 5.83 0.36
N ARG A 138 -1.49 5.24 -0.63
CA ARG A 138 -0.37 4.33 -0.43
C ARG A 138 0.70 4.97 0.46
N ARG A 139 1.28 4.18 1.36
CA ARG A 139 2.17 4.69 2.42
C ARG A 139 3.52 4.02 2.54
N PHE A 140 3.63 2.75 2.16
CA PHE A 140 4.82 1.97 2.43
C PHE A 140 5.54 1.59 1.14
N SER A 141 6.85 1.74 1.16
CA SER A 141 7.76 1.18 0.15
C SER A 141 9.13 0.98 0.79
N MET A 142 9.88 0.00 0.28
CA MET A 142 11.31 -0.04 0.52
C MET A 142 11.96 1.08 -0.30
N VAL A 143 12.92 1.79 0.31
CA VAL A 143 13.64 2.91 -0.29
C VAL A 143 15.11 2.82 0.08
N TYR A 144 15.97 3.26 -0.82
CA TYR A 144 17.40 3.39 -0.57
C TYR A 144 17.71 4.83 -0.17
N LEU A 145 18.19 5.02 1.06
CA LEU A 145 18.50 6.34 1.59
C LEU A 145 19.97 6.40 1.97
N ASN A 146 20.59 7.56 1.74
CA ASN A 146 21.86 7.91 2.34
C ASN A 146 21.55 8.86 3.49
N LEU A 147 21.43 8.31 4.69
CA LEU A 147 21.22 9.08 5.92
C LEU A 147 22.53 9.14 6.68
N PRO A 148 22.89 10.30 7.23
CA PRO A 148 24.11 10.39 8.02
C PRO A 148 23.93 9.58 9.31
N ASP A 149 24.78 8.58 9.53
CA ASP A 149 24.92 7.94 10.83
C ASP A 149 26.01 8.70 11.61
N ASN A 150 25.66 9.25 12.77
CA ASN A 150 26.57 10.04 13.61
C ASN A 150 27.29 11.23 12.92
N GLY A 151 26.75 11.74 11.80
CA GLY A 151 27.31 12.88 11.08
C GLY A 151 28.20 12.54 9.89
N GLU A 152 28.42 11.24 9.61
CA GLU A 152 29.05 10.75 8.38
C GLU A 152 27.97 10.15 7.47
N TYR A 153 28.01 10.49 6.19
CA TYR A 153 27.13 9.89 5.19
C TYR A 153 27.65 8.49 4.87
N ASP A 154 26.92 7.47 5.32
CA ASP A 154 27.24 6.09 4.97
C ASP A 154 26.83 5.78 3.52
N GLU A 155 27.15 4.58 3.06
CA GLU A 155 26.68 4.03 1.79
C GLU A 155 25.12 4.01 1.73
N ARG A 156 24.56 3.80 0.53
CA ARG A 156 23.09 3.72 0.38
C ARG A 156 22.59 2.48 1.13
N GLU A 157 21.81 2.69 2.19
CA GLU A 157 21.19 1.59 2.94
C GLU A 157 19.71 1.44 2.61
N SER A 158 19.17 0.24 2.86
CA SER A 158 17.77 -0.09 2.66
C SER A 158 16.91 0.27 3.89
N TYR A 159 15.83 1.02 3.65
CA TYR A 159 14.85 1.42 4.65
C TYR A 159 13.44 1.06 4.20
N VAL A 160 12.53 0.87 5.14
CA VAL A 160 11.09 0.98 4.89
C VAL A 160 10.67 2.40 5.24
N ALA A 161 9.95 3.09 4.34
CA ALA A 161 9.42 4.42 4.60
C ALA A 161 7.89 4.40 4.68
N ASP A 162 7.35 5.09 5.68
CA ASP A 162 5.94 5.49 5.77
C ASP A 162 5.80 6.94 5.28
N TYR A 163 5.16 7.15 4.14
CA TYR A 163 5.04 8.45 3.49
C TYR A 163 3.63 8.73 2.93
N GLU A 164 3.38 9.95 2.47
CA GLU A 164 2.16 10.29 1.72
C GLU A 164 2.44 10.32 0.22
N GLU A 165 1.91 9.33 -0.51
CA GLU A 165 1.90 9.38 -1.97
C GLU A 165 1.14 10.62 -2.47
N ASN A 166 1.71 11.31 -3.46
CA ASN A 166 1.18 12.58 -3.95
C ASN A 166 1.21 12.71 -5.48
N GLY A 167 1.53 11.63 -6.20
CA GLY A 167 1.64 11.59 -7.66
C GLY A 167 2.77 12.46 -8.20
N LYS A 168 3.82 12.69 -7.41
CA LYS A 168 4.97 13.50 -7.82
C LYS A 168 6.25 12.65 -7.83
N PRO A 169 7.25 13.02 -8.66
CA PRO A 169 8.53 12.32 -8.71
C PRO A 169 9.33 12.38 -7.40
N VAL A 170 9.02 13.31 -6.50
CA VAL A 170 9.72 13.48 -5.22
C VAL A 170 8.73 13.44 -4.08
N ILE A 171 8.97 12.51 -3.15
CA ILE A 171 8.26 12.40 -1.88
C ILE A 171 8.84 13.40 -0.89
N THR A 172 7.96 14.20 -0.30
CA THR A 172 8.31 15.28 0.64
C THR A 172 7.65 15.13 2.01
N LYS A 173 6.61 14.29 2.10
CA LYS A 173 5.87 14.02 3.34
C LYS A 173 6.19 12.62 3.82
N VAL A 174 7.30 12.50 4.56
CA VAL A 174 7.72 11.25 5.20
C VAL A 174 7.37 11.31 6.68
N TYR A 175 6.61 10.33 7.15
CA TYR A 175 6.13 10.23 8.53
C TYR A 175 7.11 9.48 9.42
N ARG A 176 7.54 8.29 9.00
CA ARG A 176 8.43 7.39 9.74
C ARG A 176 9.33 6.64 8.77
N ILE A 177 10.47 6.17 9.27
CA ILE A 177 11.38 5.29 8.53
C ILE A 177 11.92 4.22 9.49
N TRP A 178 12.13 3.03 8.96
CA TRP A 178 12.75 1.92 9.67
C TRP A 178 13.96 1.45 8.90
N LYS A 179 15.12 1.38 9.56
CA LYS A 179 16.30 0.71 9.04
C LYS A 179 16.04 -0.79 9.06
N ILE A 180 16.40 -1.48 7.97
CA ILE A 180 16.31 -2.93 7.90
C ILE A 180 17.60 -3.50 8.47
N ASP A 181 17.54 -4.12 9.64
CA ASP A 181 18.68 -4.78 10.26
C ASP A 181 18.62 -6.29 9.95
N THR A 182 19.41 -6.70 8.95
CA THR A 182 19.47 -8.10 8.50
C THR A 182 20.26 -9.01 9.44
N ARG A 183 21.06 -8.44 10.37
CA ARG A 183 21.78 -9.23 11.39
C ARG A 183 20.84 -9.67 12.49
N GLU A 184 19.92 -8.80 12.88
CA GLU A 184 18.90 -9.10 13.90
C GLU A 184 17.58 -9.60 13.32
N GLY A 185 17.38 -9.47 12.00
CA GLY A 185 16.12 -9.80 11.34
C GLY A 185 14.99 -8.87 11.78
N LYS A 186 15.25 -7.55 11.85
CA LYS A 186 14.29 -6.56 12.40
C LYS A 186 14.19 -5.26 11.62
N PHE A 187 13.03 -4.63 11.74
CA PHE A 187 12.81 -3.23 11.42
C PHE A 187 13.10 -2.35 12.65
N LYS A 188 14.14 -1.52 12.57
CA LYS A 188 14.50 -0.57 13.63
C LYS A 188 14.02 0.82 13.25
N GLU A 189 13.00 1.35 13.93
CA GLU A 189 12.55 2.73 13.71
C GLU A 189 13.70 3.69 14.05
N VAL A 190 14.02 4.60 13.13
CA VAL A 190 15.08 5.59 13.33
C VAL A 190 14.53 7.01 13.27
N LEU A 191 15.27 7.94 13.88
CA LEU A 191 14.91 9.35 13.81
C LEU A 191 15.08 9.85 12.37
N LYS A 192 13.96 10.24 11.73
CA LYS A 192 14.01 10.83 10.39
C LYS A 192 14.54 12.27 10.42
N PRO A 193 15.35 12.69 9.44
CA PRO A 193 15.67 14.11 9.24
C PRO A 193 14.40 14.95 9.01
N GLN A 194 14.37 16.18 9.55
CA GLN A 194 13.20 17.06 9.43
C GLN A 194 12.79 17.34 7.98
N LYS A 195 13.75 17.41 7.06
CA LYS A 195 13.55 17.71 5.64
C LYS A 195 13.86 16.50 4.74
N LEU A 196 13.64 15.29 5.24
CA LEU A 196 13.84 14.09 4.43
C LEU A 196 12.94 14.11 3.20
N THR A 197 13.56 13.96 2.04
CA THR A 197 12.89 13.77 0.74
C THR A 197 13.57 12.64 -0.01
N PHE A 198 12.83 11.91 -0.83
CA PHE A 198 13.39 10.87 -1.70
C PHE A 198 12.61 10.78 -3.01
N ASN A 199 13.23 10.19 -4.03
CA ASN A 199 12.57 9.94 -5.31
C ASN A 199 11.44 8.94 -5.11
N ASN A 200 10.28 9.22 -5.69
CA ASN A 200 9.14 8.33 -5.61
C ASN A 200 9.48 7.00 -6.32
N PRO A 201 9.37 5.85 -5.62
CA PRO A 201 9.64 4.54 -6.21
C PRO A 201 8.83 4.23 -7.48
N ASP A 202 7.64 4.82 -7.65
CA ASP A 202 6.81 4.63 -8.85
C ASP A 202 7.36 5.31 -10.11
N TYR A 203 8.33 6.20 -9.95
CA TYR A 203 8.92 6.99 -11.04
C TYR A 203 10.36 6.56 -11.36
N MET A 204 10.84 5.49 -10.74
CA MET A 204 12.17 4.95 -10.99
C MET A 204 12.08 3.93 -12.14
N GLU A 205 12.72 4.24 -13.27
CA GLU A 205 12.90 3.33 -14.44
C GLU A 205 14.04 2.33 -14.22
#